data_AF-A0A9N9NX34-F1
#
_entry.id   AF-A0A9N9NX34-F1
#
_cell.length_a   1.000
_cell.length_b   1.000
_cell.length_c   1.000
_cell.angle_alpha   90.00
_cell.angle_beta   90.00
_cell.angle_gamma   90.00
#
_symmetry.space_group_name_H-M   'P 1'
#
loop_
_entity.id
_entity.type
_entity.pdbx_description
1 polymer ?
#
loop_
_entity_poly.entity_id
_entity_poly.type
_entity_poly.pdbx_seq_one_letter_code
_entity_poly.pdbx_strand_id
1 'polypeptide(L)'
;MDILSCVNCEGCREDYILERELLEMVVEFSPKKFHELKVDIGSCVDQATAFQWEFKPIFKCWANRVPCIPLSLTIHSNLDTEIAMNESNVKVIEEFKKLGVIKEIKIFNYPLIICTG
;
A
#
# COMPACT_ATOMS: atom_id res chain seq x y z
N MET A 1 -14.79 1.70 8.80
CA MET A 1 -13.85 2.17 7.75
C MET A 1 -12.69 2.74 8.53
N ASP A 2 -11.72 1.90 8.85
CA ASP A 2 -10.58 2.33 9.67
C ASP A 2 -9.54 2.84 8.68
N ILE A 3 -9.47 4.16 8.55
CA ILE A 3 -8.47 4.80 7.70
C ILE A 3 -7.16 4.77 8.50
N LEU A 4 -6.26 3.86 8.15
CA LEU A 4 -4.85 4.01 8.51
C LEU A 4 -4.25 5.05 7.55
N SER A 5 -4.56 6.33 7.80
CA SER A 5 -3.75 7.41 7.23
C SER A 5 -2.41 7.34 7.94
N CYS A 6 -1.32 7.15 7.20
CA CYS A 6 -0.01 7.55 7.71
C CYS A 6 -0.13 9.02 8.12
N VAL A 7 -0.16 9.25 9.43
CA VAL A 7 -0.23 10.58 10.01
C VAL A 7 1.09 11.23 9.70
N ASN A 8 1.10 12.12 8.72
CA ASN A 8 2.09 13.19 8.63
C ASN A 8 1.98 14.01 9.91
N CYS A 9 2.78 13.67 10.93
CA CYS A 9 3.01 14.58 12.03
C CYS A 9 3.93 15.67 11.48
N GLU A 10 3.41 16.90 11.32
CA GLU A 10 4.20 18.12 11.08
C GLU A 10 5.16 18.31 12.27
N GLY A 11 6.27 17.57 12.29
CA GLY A 11 7.21 17.54 13.40
C GLY A 11 8.16 16.34 13.41
N CYS A 12 7.81 15.20 12.82
CA CYS A 12 8.67 14.03 12.79
C CYS A 12 9.39 13.94 11.44
N ARG A 13 10.65 14.37 11.40
CA ARG A 13 11.46 14.39 10.17
C ARG A 13 12.07 13.03 9.78
N GLU A 14 11.86 11.94 10.53
CA GLU A 14 12.76 10.78 10.40
C GLU A 14 12.15 9.36 10.52
N ASP A 15 10.83 9.18 10.60
CA ASP A 15 10.28 7.81 10.69
C ASP A 15 9.55 7.42 9.40
N TYR A 16 10.32 7.08 8.36
CA TYR A 16 9.79 6.41 7.18
C TYR A 16 9.46 4.96 7.56
N ILE A 17 8.18 4.65 7.76
CA ILE A 17 7.75 3.25 7.79
C ILE A 17 7.85 2.73 6.36
N LEU A 18 8.66 1.70 6.13
CA LEU A 18 8.76 1.06 4.83
C LEU A 18 7.37 0.52 4.43
N GLU A 19 7.01 0.61 3.15
CA GLU A 19 5.67 0.25 2.68
C GLU A 19 5.32 -1.21 3.00
N ARG A 20 6.34 -2.07 3.00
CA ARG A 20 6.25 -3.46 3.43
C ARG A 20 5.87 -3.59 4.91
N GLU A 21 6.54 -2.84 5.79
CA GLU A 21 6.28 -2.87 7.24
C GLU A 21 4.89 -2.36 7.57
N LEU A 22 4.44 -1.28 6.89
CA LEU A 22 3.07 -0.78 7.01
C LEU A 22 2.07 -1.88 6.66
N LEU A 23 2.25 -2.56 5.54
CA LEU A 23 1.32 -3.59 5.07
C LEU A 23 1.36 -4.86 5.93
N GLU A 24 2.52 -5.27 6.43
CA GLU A 24 2.65 -6.35 7.41
C GLU A 24 1.95 -5.98 8.73
N MET A 25 2.13 -4.75 9.23
CA MET A 25 1.43 -4.26 10.41
C MET A 25 -0.09 -4.24 10.22
N VAL A 26 -0.57 -3.77 9.06
CA VAL A 26 -2.01 -3.80 8.75
C VAL A 26 -2.52 -5.24 8.80
N VAL A 27 -1.80 -6.19 8.20
CA VAL A 27 -2.23 -7.60 8.22
C VAL A 27 -2.33 -8.13 9.65
N GLU A 28 -1.32 -7.87 10.47
CA GLU A 28 -1.19 -8.43 11.83
C GLU A 28 -2.19 -7.80 12.81
N PHE A 29 -2.31 -6.48 12.81
CA PHE A 29 -3.01 -5.75 13.87
C PHE A 29 -4.43 -5.33 13.52
N SER A 30 -4.85 -5.42 12.25
CA SER A 30 -6.18 -4.94 11.84
C SER A 30 -7.29 -5.93 12.20
N PRO A 31 -8.48 -5.45 12.63
CA PRO A 31 -9.61 -6.30 12.98
C PRO A 31 -9.96 -7.30 11.87
N LYS A 32 -10.44 -8.51 12.21
CA LYS A 32 -10.78 -9.54 11.21
C LYS A 32 -11.77 -9.08 10.11
N LYS A 33 -12.59 -8.07 10.40
CA LYS A 33 -13.54 -7.48 9.44
C LYS A 33 -12.93 -6.39 8.56
N PHE A 34 -11.70 -5.97 8.81
CA PHE A 34 -10.97 -5.00 8.01
C PHE A 34 -10.65 -5.60 6.64
N HIS A 35 -11.05 -4.89 5.58
CA HIS A 35 -10.88 -5.33 4.20
C HIS A 35 -10.70 -4.16 3.21
N GLU A 36 -10.56 -2.92 3.70
CA GLU A 36 -10.32 -1.75 2.87
C GLU A 36 -9.12 -1.00 3.43
N LEU A 37 -8.06 -0.88 2.62
CA LEU A 37 -6.88 -0.12 2.98
C LEU A 37 -6.69 1.03 1.99
N LYS A 38 -6.48 2.23 2.52
CA LYS A 38 -6.07 3.41 1.77
C LYS A 38 -4.70 3.83 2.25
N VAL A 39 -3.75 3.99 1.33
CA VAL A 39 -2.37 4.40 1.62
C VAL A 39 -2.09 5.68 0.85
N ASP A 40 -1.72 6.74 1.56
CA ASP A 40 -1.21 7.99 0.97
C ASP A 40 0.31 8.03 1.13
N ILE A 41 1.02 8.13 0.01
CA ILE A 41 2.49 8.14 -0.05
C ILE A 41 2.94 9.55 -0.43
N GLY A 42 3.75 10.15 0.44
CA GLY A 42 4.17 11.56 0.38
C GLY A 42 5.50 11.83 -0.33
N SER A 43 5.80 13.13 -0.55
CA SER A 43 6.86 13.67 -1.43
C SER A 43 8.30 13.58 -0.91
N CYS A 44 8.51 13.10 0.31
CA CYS A 44 9.83 13.05 0.93
C CYS A 44 10.57 11.72 0.73
N VAL A 45 9.97 10.75 0.03
CA VAL A 45 10.62 9.46 -0.22
C VAL A 45 11.49 9.56 -1.47
N ASP A 46 12.80 9.31 -1.32
CA ASP A 46 13.75 9.27 -2.44
C ASP A 46 13.29 8.23 -3.47
N GLN A 47 13.02 8.64 -4.70
CA GLN A 47 12.51 7.79 -5.79
C GLN A 47 13.34 6.52 -6.04
N ALA A 48 14.63 6.49 -5.64
CA ALA A 48 15.48 5.31 -5.74
C ALA A 48 15.25 4.28 -4.60
N THR A 49 14.73 4.71 -3.45
CA THR A 49 14.40 3.86 -2.29
C THR A 49 12.90 3.68 -2.08
N ALA A 50 12.13 4.65 -2.56
CA ALA A 50 10.69 4.63 -2.57
C ALA A 50 10.23 3.52 -3.51
N PHE A 51 9.21 2.77 -3.12
CA PHE A 51 8.42 2.00 -4.07
C PHE A 51 8.97 0.63 -4.53
N GLN A 52 9.60 -0.14 -3.64
CA GLN A 52 9.78 -1.58 -3.87
C GLN A 52 8.62 -2.39 -3.27
N TRP A 53 7.39 -2.20 -3.76
CA TRP A 53 6.28 -3.01 -3.26
C TRP A 53 6.48 -4.49 -3.57
N GLU A 54 6.63 -5.30 -2.54
CA GLU A 54 6.51 -6.75 -2.65
C GLU A 54 5.12 -7.19 -2.22
N PHE A 55 4.17 -7.21 -3.16
CA PHE A 55 2.78 -7.57 -2.84
C PHE A 55 2.59 -9.03 -2.41
N LYS A 56 3.45 -9.94 -2.88
CA LYS A 56 3.24 -11.38 -2.72
C LYS A 56 3.26 -11.85 -1.25
N PRO A 57 4.25 -11.50 -0.41
CA PRO A 57 4.22 -11.84 1.01
C PRO A 57 2.98 -11.30 1.71
N ILE A 58 2.61 -10.04 1.44
CA ILE A 58 1.47 -9.38 2.06
C ILE A 58 0.16 -10.09 1.72
N PHE A 59 -0.05 -10.41 0.44
CA PHE A 59 -1.27 -11.10 0.00
C PHE A 59 -1.35 -12.53 0.52
N LYS A 60 -0.20 -13.22 0.67
CA LYS A 60 -0.16 -14.53 1.36
C LYS A 60 -0.61 -14.40 2.81
N CYS A 61 -0.12 -13.40 3.53
CA CYS A 61 -0.54 -13.17 4.92
C CYS A 61 -2.03 -12.78 4.98
N TRP A 62 -2.52 -11.98 4.03
CA TRP A 62 -3.94 -11.64 3.94
C TRP A 62 -4.84 -12.87 3.71
N ALA A 63 -4.42 -13.77 2.82
CA ALA A 63 -5.12 -15.01 2.49
C ALA A 63 -5.29 -15.95 3.71
N ASN A 64 -4.42 -15.83 4.71
CA ASN A 64 -4.47 -16.63 5.93
C ASN A 64 -5.44 -16.09 6.99
N ARG A 65 -6.06 -14.92 6.77
CA ARG A 65 -7.05 -14.36 7.71
C ARG A 65 -8.32 -15.21 7.72
N VAL A 66 -8.95 -15.35 8.90
CA VAL A 66 -10.21 -16.08 9.07
C VAL A 66 -11.26 -15.17 9.73
N PRO A 67 -12.35 -14.78 9.02
CA PRO A 67 -12.62 -15.09 7.61
C PRO A 67 -11.67 -14.34 6.66
N CYS A 68 -11.38 -14.94 5.50
CA CYS A 68 -10.62 -14.27 4.43
C CYS A 68 -11.58 -13.36 3.66
N ILE A 69 -11.69 -12.11 4.09
CA ILE A 69 -12.46 -11.09 3.37
C ILE A 69 -11.54 -10.45 2.32
N PRO A 70 -11.95 -10.43 1.04
CA PRO A 70 -11.12 -9.91 -0.05
C PRO A 70 -10.70 -8.45 0.18
N LEU A 71 -9.42 -8.13 0.02
CA LEU A 71 -8.87 -6.79 0.22
C LEU A 71 -9.20 -5.84 -0.95
N SER A 72 -9.69 -4.65 -0.63
CA SER A 72 -9.68 -3.47 -1.50
C SER A 72 -8.51 -2.57 -1.09
N LEU A 73 -7.52 -2.39 -1.98
CA LEU A 73 -6.37 -1.51 -1.75
C LEU A 73 -6.48 -0.26 -2.62
N THR A 74 -6.41 0.91 -2.01
CA THR A 74 -6.29 2.19 -2.72
C THR A 74 -4.98 2.86 -2.33
N ILE A 75 -4.22 3.27 -3.33
CA ILE A 75 -2.94 3.93 -3.15
C ILE A 75 -3.03 5.29 -3.81
N HIS A 76 -2.68 6.33 -3.06
CA HIS A 76 -2.43 7.65 -3.60
C HIS A 76 -0.93 7.90 -3.51
N SER A 77 -0.33 8.25 -4.64
CA SER A 77 1.10 8.51 -4.70
C SER A 77 1.37 9.77 -5.51
N ASN A 78 2.44 10.47 -5.17
CA ASN A 78 3.04 11.49 -6.03
C ASN A 78 4.30 10.98 -6.74
N LEU A 79 4.65 9.70 -6.53
CA LEU A 79 5.75 9.01 -7.18
C LEU A 79 5.27 8.33 -8.46
N ASP A 80 6.22 8.01 -9.34
CA ASP A 80 5.93 7.28 -10.56
C ASP A 80 5.41 5.87 -10.23
N THR A 81 4.15 5.64 -10.58
CA THR A 81 3.44 4.39 -10.32
C THR A 81 3.89 3.23 -11.17
N GLU A 82 4.61 3.50 -12.27
CA GLU A 82 5.21 2.44 -13.08
C GLU A 82 6.20 1.60 -12.27
N ILE A 83 6.83 2.19 -11.25
CA ILE A 83 7.77 1.49 -10.36
C ILE A 83 7.03 0.42 -9.52
N ALA A 84 5.85 0.74 -8.98
CA ALA A 84 5.04 -0.22 -8.22
C ALA A 84 4.34 -1.25 -9.08
N MET A 85 3.91 -0.86 -10.28
CA MET A 85 3.15 -1.71 -11.19
C MET A 85 4.04 -2.32 -12.26
N ASN A 86 5.24 -2.75 -11.87
CA ASN A 86 6.07 -3.58 -12.73
C ASN A 86 5.40 -4.92 -13.06
N GLU A 87 5.88 -5.60 -14.10
CA GLU A 87 5.28 -6.86 -14.59
C GLU A 87 5.15 -7.95 -13.51
N SER A 88 6.10 -8.02 -12.58
CA SER A 88 6.08 -9.01 -11.48
C SER A 88 4.90 -8.75 -10.55
N ASN A 89 4.73 -7.49 -10.15
CA ASN A 89 3.64 -7.07 -9.27
C ASN A 89 2.28 -7.24 -9.95
N VAL A 90 2.16 -6.89 -11.24
CA VAL A 90 0.92 -7.12 -12.00
C VAL A 90 0.55 -8.60 -12.02
N LYS A 91 1.52 -9.50 -12.27
CA LYS A 91 1.28 -10.96 -12.26
C LYS A 91 0.79 -11.45 -10.89
N VAL A 92 1.41 -10.97 -9.82
CA VAL A 92 1.01 -11.31 -8.44
C VAL A 92 -0.41 -10.81 -8.16
N ILE A 93 -0.74 -9.58 -8.52
CA ILE A 93 -2.08 -9.01 -8.30
C ILE A 93 -3.15 -9.86 -9.02
N GLU A 94 -2.90 -10.22 -10.28
CA GLU A 94 -3.84 -11.04 -11.06
C GLU A 94 -3.97 -12.47 -10.50
N GLU A 95 -2.89 -13.08 -10.00
CA GLU A 95 -2.93 -14.36 -9.29
C GLU A 95 -3.86 -14.29 -8.08
N PHE A 96 -3.67 -13.30 -7.20
CA PHE A 96 -4.43 -13.20 -5.95
C PHE A 96 -5.87 -12.68 -6.13
N LYS A 97 -6.16 -11.95 -7.22
CA LYS A 97 -7.54 -11.69 -7.64
C LYS A 97 -8.28 -12.97 -8.01
N LYS A 98 -7.64 -13.86 -8.79
CA LYS A 98 -8.24 -15.17 -9.16
C LYS A 98 -8.49 -16.07 -7.95
N LEU A 99 -7.63 -15.97 -6.93
CA LEU A 99 -7.81 -16.69 -5.66
C LEU A 99 -8.87 -16.06 -4.73
N GLY A 100 -9.47 -14.92 -5.11
CA GLY A 100 -10.45 -14.21 -4.30
C GLY A 100 -9.86 -13.52 -3.06
N VAL A 101 -8.53 -13.37 -2.98
CA VAL A 101 -7.86 -12.67 -1.87
C VAL A 101 -7.91 -11.16 -2.06
N ILE A 102 -7.83 -10.71 -3.31
CA ILE A 102 -7.88 -9.30 -3.69
C ILE A 102 -9.19 -9.03 -4.44
N LYS A 103 -9.93 -8.03 -3.99
CA LYS A 103 -11.12 -7.52 -4.66
C LYS A 103 -10.73 -6.52 -5.75
N GLU A 104 -9.95 -5.51 -5.38
CA GLU A 104 -9.54 -4.44 -6.29
C GLU A 104 -8.27 -3.76 -5.78
N ILE A 105 -7.50 -3.22 -6.73
CA ILE A 105 -6.40 -2.30 -6.44
C ILE A 105 -6.60 -1.07 -7.30
N LYS A 106 -6.59 0.10 -6.67
CA LYS A 106 -6.70 1.41 -7.33
C LYS A 106 -5.46 2.21 -6.99
N ILE A 107 -4.85 2.80 -7.99
CA ILE A 107 -3.70 3.69 -7.81
C ILE A 107 -4.05 5.04 -8.43
N PHE A 108 -3.87 6.09 -7.67
CA PHE A 108 -4.12 7.46 -8.09
C PHE A 108 -2.83 8.27 -7.98
N ASN A 109 -2.45 8.92 -9.07
CA ASN A 109 -1.38 9.90 -9.08
C ASN A 109 -1.94 11.29 -8.88
N TYR A 110 -1.31 12.05 -7.99
CA TYR A 110 -1.49 13.49 -7.94
C TYR A 110 -0.18 14.19 -8.24
N PRO A 111 -0.23 15.33 -8.97
CA PRO A 111 0.98 16.04 -9.38
C PRO A 111 1.78 16.50 -8.16
N LEU A 112 3.10 16.38 -8.23
CA LEU A 112 4.03 16.97 -7.28
C LEU A 112 3.75 18.47 -7.15
N ILE A 113 3.22 18.90 -6.01
CA ILE A 113 3.28 20.31 -5.64
C ILE A 113 4.70 20.55 -5.14
N ILE A 114 5.58 20.96 -6.06
CA ILE A 114 6.90 21.45 -5.69
C ILE A 114 6.66 22.77 -4.95
N CYS A 115 6.80 22.76 -3.63
CA CYS A 115 6.87 24.01 -2.87
C CYS A 115 8.17 24.73 -3.27
N THR A 116 8.12 25.56 -4.31
CA THR A 116 9.20 26.48 -4.62
C THR A 116 9.21 27.56 -3.54
N GLY A 117 10.21 27.50 -2.66
CA GLY A 117 10.52 28.58 -1.70
C GLY A 117 11.19 29.77 -2.37
#